data_AF-A0A8C9ZF84-F1
#
_entry.id   AF-A0A8C9ZF84-F1
#
_cell.length_a   1.000
_cell.length_b   1.000
_cell.length_c   1.000
_cell.angle_alpha   90.00
_cell.angle_beta   90.00
_cell.angle_gamma   90.00
#
_symmetry.space_group_name_H-M   'P 1'
#
loop_
_entity.id
_entity.type
_entity.pdbx_description
1 polymer ?
#
loop_
_entity_poly.entity_id
_entity_poly.type
_entity_poly.pdbx_seq_one_letter_code
_entity_poly.pdbx_strand_id
1 'polypeptide(L)'
;MVRTLYANPTAIVSTSGLHSQPFPVARGSRQGCLLSPMLFAIPLEPLAQAIRQNKICNVQIKSNSNSISLFADDVLLYISDLEDSVPKILKIFNEFGSISKSSLFHP
;
A
#
# COMPACT_ATOMS: atom_id res chain seq x y z
N MET A 1 2.26 -19.35 -9.35
CA MET A 1 0.87 -19.26 -8.86
C MET A 1 0.27 -17.88 -9.03
N VAL A 2 0.78 -16.82 -8.38
CA VAL A 2 0.26 -15.43 -8.53
C VAL A 2 0.24 -14.96 -9.98
N ARG A 3 1.35 -15.14 -10.71
CA ARG A 3 1.43 -14.81 -12.14
C ARG A 3 0.36 -15.52 -12.97
N THR A 4 0.06 -16.78 -12.67
CA THR A 4 -0.99 -17.55 -13.38
C THR A 4 -2.38 -16.95 -13.15
N LEU A 5 -2.66 -16.45 -11.95
CA LEU A 5 -3.95 -15.89 -11.58
C LEU A 5 -4.16 -14.46 -12.10
N TYR A 6 -3.08 -13.69 -12.30
CA TYR A 6 -3.11 -12.26 -12.62
C TYR A 6 -2.42 -11.89 -13.95
N ALA A 7 -2.03 -12.84 -14.81
CA ALA A 7 -1.28 -12.53 -16.04
C ALA A 7 -2.08 -11.66 -17.02
N ASN A 8 -3.34 -12.00 -17.25
CA ASN A 8 -4.23 -11.37 -18.22
C ASN A 8 -5.64 -11.24 -17.64
N PRO A 9 -5.86 -10.40 -16.62
CA PRO A 9 -7.19 -10.25 -16.04
C PRO A 9 -8.11 -9.55 -17.04
N THR A 10 -9.33 -10.06 -17.19
CA THR A 10 -10.42 -9.44 -17.93
C THR A 10 -11.55 -9.08 -16.96
N ALA A 11 -12.29 -8.03 -17.28
CA ALA A 11 -13.46 -7.59 -16.54
C ALA A 11 -14.65 -7.34 -17.47
N ILE A 12 -15.85 -7.39 -16.88
CA ILE A 12 -17.13 -7.08 -17.51
C ILE A 12 -17.84 -6.10 -16.58
N VAL A 13 -18.44 -5.05 -17.14
CA VAL A 13 -19.36 -4.19 -16.39
C VAL A 13 -20.77 -4.76 -16.52
N SER A 14 -21.45 -4.93 -15.40
CA SER A 14 -22.83 -5.41 -15.33
C SER A 14 -23.74 -4.33 -14.75
N THR A 15 -24.72 -3.87 -15.52
CA THR A 15 -25.71 -2.87 -15.07
C THR A 15 -27.12 -3.33 -15.44
N SER A 16 -27.98 -3.49 -14.43
CA SER A 16 -29.40 -3.85 -14.62
C SER A 16 -29.63 -5.06 -15.55
N GLY A 17 -28.75 -6.07 -15.50
CA GLY A 17 -28.81 -7.27 -16.34
C GLY A 17 -28.16 -7.15 -17.72
N LEU A 18 -27.63 -5.98 -18.09
CA LEU A 18 -26.82 -5.80 -19.29
C LEU A 18 -25.34 -5.99 -18.96
N HIS A 19 -24.63 -6.65 -19.89
CA HIS A 19 -23.19 -6.91 -19.77
C HIS A 19 -22.43 -6.18 -20.89
N SER A 20 -21.32 -5.55 -20.53
CA SER A 20 -20.36 -5.05 -21.52
C SER A 20 -19.63 -6.20 -22.21
N GLN A 21 -18.98 -5.91 -23.34
CA GLN A 21 -17.96 -6.81 -23.84
C GLN A 21 -16.82 -6.93 -22.81
N PRO A 22 -16.18 -8.10 -22.67
CA PRO A 22 -15.01 -8.26 -21.82
C PRO A 22 -13.87 -7.34 -22.27
N PHE A 23 -13.22 -6.68 -21.33
CA PHE A 23 -12.06 -5.84 -21.60
C PHE A 23 -10.88 -6.20 -20.69
N PRO A 24 -9.63 -6.02 -21.16
CA PRO A 24 -8.45 -6.29 -20.36
C PRO A 24 -8.30 -5.26 -19.24
N VAL A 25 -7.90 -5.72 -18.06
CA VAL A 25 -7.63 -4.88 -16.89
C VAL A 25 -6.12 -4.69 -16.77
N ALA A 26 -5.66 -3.46 -17.02
CA ALA A 26 -4.22 -3.15 -16.92
C ALA A 26 -3.74 -2.91 -15.48
N ARG A 27 -4.63 -2.42 -14.60
CA ARG A 27 -4.35 -2.14 -13.18
C ARG A 27 -5.57 -2.44 -12.32
N GLY A 28 -5.34 -2.91 -11.10
CA GLY A 28 -6.39 -3.23 -10.12
C GLY A 28 -6.27 -4.66 -9.59
N SER A 29 -6.91 -4.92 -8.46
CA SER A 29 -7.03 -6.25 -7.87
C SER A 29 -8.47 -6.76 -8.00
N ARG A 30 -8.67 -8.07 -8.00
CA ARG A 30 -10.02 -8.66 -8.00
C ARG A 30 -10.64 -8.46 -6.62
N GLN A 31 -11.71 -7.67 -6.52
CA GLN A 31 -12.48 -7.57 -5.28
C GLN A 31 -13.11 -8.93 -4.96
N GLY A 32 -13.12 -9.31 -3.67
CA GLY A 32 -13.61 -10.63 -3.22
C GLY A 32 -12.64 -11.80 -3.44
N CYS A 33 -11.48 -11.58 -4.06
CA CYS A 33 -10.44 -12.62 -4.14
C CYS A 33 -9.62 -12.66 -2.84
N LEU A 34 -9.48 -13.85 -2.25
CA LEU A 34 -8.71 -14.09 -1.02
C LEU A 34 -7.24 -13.65 -1.13
N LEU A 35 -6.67 -13.59 -2.34
CA LEU A 35 -5.29 -13.18 -2.57
C LEU A 35 -5.10 -11.67 -2.70
N SER A 36 -6.16 -10.92 -3.01
CA SER A 36 -6.08 -9.47 -3.22
C SER A 36 -5.60 -8.70 -1.97
N PRO A 37 -6.04 -9.01 -0.74
CA PRO A 37 -5.51 -8.36 0.46
C PRO A 37 -4.01 -8.58 0.64
N MET A 38 -3.52 -9.80 0.38
CA MET A 38 -2.09 -10.11 0.51
C MET A 38 -1.27 -9.39 -0.56
N LEU A 39 -1.76 -9.33 -1.80
CA LEU A 39 -1.12 -8.59 -2.89
C LEU A 39 -1.09 -7.08 -2.63
N PHE A 40 -2.02 -6.56 -1.83
CA PHE A 40 -2.03 -5.18 -1.38
C PHE A 40 -1.04 -4.94 -0.22
N ALA A 41 -0.96 -5.86 0.73
CA ALA A 41 -0.10 -5.73 1.90
C ALA A 41 1.41 -5.91 1.60
N ILE A 42 1.78 -6.82 0.69
CA ILE A 42 3.17 -7.11 0.33
C ILE A 42 3.98 -5.85 -0.05
N PRO A 43 3.52 -4.96 -0.95
CA PRO A 43 4.29 -3.78 -1.33
C PRO A 43 4.43 -2.74 -0.20
N LEU A 44 3.59 -2.77 0.83
CA LEU A 44 3.70 -1.86 1.98
C LEU A 44 4.73 -2.32 3.01
N GLU A 45 5.08 -3.60 3.07
CA GLU A 45 6.06 -4.09 4.04
C GLU A 45 7.47 -3.49 3.85
N PRO A 46 8.01 -3.34 2.62
CA PRO A 46 9.27 -2.61 2.41
C PRO A 46 9.24 -1.16 2.94
N LEU A 47 8.11 -0.46 2.80
CA LEU A 47 7.93 0.89 3.34
C LEU A 47 7.97 0.87 4.88
N ALA A 48 7.24 -0.07 5.51
CA ALA A 48 7.28 -0.23 6.96
C ALA A 48 8.67 -0.60 7.47
N GLN A 49 9.38 -1.47 6.75
CA GLN A 49 10.75 -1.84 7.10
C GLN A 49 11.71 -0.65 7.00
N ALA A 50 11.61 0.17 5.94
CA ALA A 50 12.42 1.39 5.81
C ALA A 50 12.19 2.34 7.00
N ILE A 51 10.95 2.50 7.45
CA ILE A 51 10.61 3.36 8.59
C ILE A 51 11.14 2.79 9.90
N ARG A 52 11.00 1.47 10.13
CA ARG A 52 11.52 0.78 11.33
C ARG A 52 13.05 0.83 11.41
N GLN A 53 13.75 0.63 10.29
CA GLN A 53 15.22 0.60 10.24
C GLN A 53 15.85 1.96 10.46
N ASN A 54 15.27 3.02 9.88
CA ASN A 54 15.79 4.37 10.05
C ASN A 54 15.49 4.96 11.44
N LYS A 55 14.75 4.26 12.30
CA LYS A 55 14.37 4.70 13.65
C LYS A 55 13.81 6.14 13.68
N ILE A 56 13.13 6.52 12.59
CA ILE A 56 12.61 7.88 12.42
C ILE A 56 11.50 8.14 13.42
N CYS A 57 10.65 7.13 13.60
CA CYS A 57 9.48 7.17 14.48
C CYS A 57 9.77 6.36 15.76
N ASN A 58 10.57 6.91 16.69
CA ASN A 58 10.89 6.22 17.95
C ASN A 58 9.86 6.50 19.03
N VAL A 59 8.66 5.94 18.90
CA VAL A 59 7.67 5.96 19.97
C VAL A 59 7.77 4.67 20.78
N GLN A 60 8.13 4.79 22.06
CA GLN A 60 8.08 3.67 23.00
C GLN A 60 6.69 3.60 23.63
N ILE A 61 5.97 2.50 23.40
CA ILE A 61 4.72 2.20 24.09
C ILE A 61 4.89 0.87 24.80
N LYS A 62 4.90 0.89 26.14
CA LYS A 62 4.92 -0.31 27.01
C LYS A 62 5.85 -1.41 26.49
N SER A 63 7.15 -1.11 26.44
CA SER A 63 8.25 -1.98 25.97
C SER A 63 8.31 -2.32 24.47
N ASN A 64 7.30 -1.96 23.67
CA ASN A 64 7.33 -2.15 22.22
C ASN A 64 7.60 -0.82 21.51
N SER A 65 8.60 -0.83 20.62
CA SER A 65 8.86 0.27 19.68
C SER A 65 8.08 0.02 18.39
N ASN A 66 6.76 0.26 18.42
CA ASN A 66 5.93 0.16 17.23
C ASN A 66 5.74 1.56 16.63
N SER A 67 6.48 1.79 15.55
CA SER A 67 6.59 3.09 14.88
C SER A 67 5.56 3.29 13.76
N ILE A 68 4.96 2.20 13.28
CA ILE A 68 4.08 2.16 12.12
C ILE A 68 3.04 1.04 12.26
N SER A 69 1.80 1.34 11.87
CA SER A 69 0.71 0.39 11.69
C SER A 69 0.23 0.46 10.24
N LEU A 70 0.06 -0.70 9.60
CA LEU A 70 -0.45 -0.83 8.23
C LEU A 70 -1.80 -1.53 8.28
N PHE A 71 -2.82 -0.97 7.63
CA PHE A 71 -4.13 -1.58 7.53
C PHE A 71 -4.73 -1.33 6.15
N ALA A 72 -4.77 -2.38 5.32
CA ALA A 72 -5.14 -2.23 3.90
C ALA A 72 -4.34 -1.06 3.28
N ASP A 73 -5.01 -0.06 2.70
CA ASP A 73 -4.47 1.16 2.12
C ASP A 73 -4.07 2.26 3.11
N ASP A 74 -4.43 2.10 4.39
CA ASP A 74 -4.10 3.07 5.43
C ASP A 74 -2.73 2.79 6.06
N VAL A 75 -1.94 3.86 6.20
CA VAL A 75 -0.66 3.87 6.92
C VAL A 75 -0.75 4.84 8.09
N LEU A 76 -0.59 4.33 9.31
CA LEU A 76 -0.56 5.13 10.52
C LEU A 76 0.85 5.15 11.11
N LEU A 77 1.38 6.36 11.38
CA LEU A 77 2.70 6.57 11.97
C LEU A 77 2.56 7.19 13.36
N TYR A 78 3.32 6.67 14.31
CA TYR A 78 3.45 7.26 15.63
C TYR A 78 4.77 8.03 15.66
N ILE A 79 4.72 9.35 15.86
CA ILE A 79 5.88 10.24 15.77
C ILE A 79 6.02 10.99 17.10
N SER A 80 7.23 11.01 17.67
CA SER A 80 7.55 11.79 18.87
C SER A 80 8.09 13.19 18.56
N ASP A 81 8.92 13.32 17.52
CA ASP A 81 9.55 14.57 17.11
C ASP A 81 9.12 14.91 15.67
N LEU A 82 8.24 15.88 15.51
CA LEU A 82 7.72 16.26 14.20
C LEU A 82 8.77 16.98 13.34
N GLU A 83 9.64 17.80 13.94
CA GLU A 83 10.59 18.63 13.19
C GLU A 83 11.67 17.77 12.52
N ASP A 84 12.19 16.78 13.26
CA ASP A 84 13.22 15.88 12.72
C ASP A 84 12.63 14.74 11.88
N SER A 85 11.46 14.21 12.26
CA SER A 85 10.91 12.99 11.65
C SER A 85 10.17 13.25 10.34
N VAL A 86 9.38 14.33 10.25
CA VAL A 86 8.52 14.60 9.09
C VAL A 86 9.34 14.72 7.80
N PRO A 87 10.45 15.48 7.72
CA PRO A 87 11.24 15.57 6.49
C PRO A 87 11.81 14.21 6.04
N LYS A 88 12.23 13.37 6.99
CA LYS A 88 12.79 12.03 6.71
C LYS A 88 11.71 11.07 6.21
N ILE A 89 10.52 11.10 6.83
CA ILE A 89 9.36 10.31 6.40
C ILE A 89 8.97 10.71 4.98
N LEU A 90 8.81 12.01 4.72
CA LEU A 90 8.44 12.51 3.39
C LEU A 90 9.43 12.06 2.31
N LYS A 91 10.74 12.05 2.62
CA LYS A 91 11.75 11.54 1.69
C LYS A 91 11.53 10.06 1.36
N ILE A 92 11.33 9.21 2.36
CA ILE A 92 11.05 7.77 2.16
C ILE A 92 9.77 7.58 1.34
N PHE A 93 8.72 8.32 1.66
CA PHE A 93 7.44 8.24 0.95
C PHE A 93 7.55 8.68 -0.51
N ASN A 94 8.34 9.73 -0.81
CA ASN A 94 8.60 10.17 -2.17
C ASN A 94 9.42 9.14 -2.96
N GLU A 95 10.46 8.56 -2.35
CA GLU A 95 11.25 7.48 -2.96
C GLU A 95 10.35 6.26 -3.26
N PHE A 96 9.54 5.85 -2.27
CA PHE A 96 8.60 4.75 -2.42
C PHE A 96 7.53 5.02 -3.51
N GLY A 97 6.98 6.23 -3.55
CA GLY A 97 6.01 6.66 -4.56
C GLY A 97 6.59 6.61 -5.98
N SER A 98 7.85 7.04 -6.16
CA SER A 98 8.53 6.99 -7.45
C SER A 98 8.71 5.57 -7.99
N ILE A 99 8.98 4.60 -7.11
CA ILE A 99 9.18 3.18 -7.46
C ILE A 99 7.84 2.49 -7.71
N SER A 100 6.87 2.71 -6.82
CA SER A 100 5.56 2.04 -6.87
C SER A 100 4.63 2.61 -7.94
N LYS A 101 4.95 3.79 -8.51
CA LYS A 101 4.06 4.58 -9.39
C LYS A 101 2.73 4.93 -8.70
N SER A 102 2.77 5.08 -7.38
CA SER A 102 1.64 5.47 -6.53
C SER A 102 1.80 6.95 -6.17
N SER A 103 0.72 7.74 -6.23
CA SER A 103 0.73 9.10 -5.72
C SER A 103 0.32 9.12 -4.25
N LEU A 104 1.06 9.85 -3.41
CA LEU A 104 0.68 10.08 -2.00
C LEU A 104 -0.58 10.92 -1.86
N PHE A 105 -0.92 11.70 -2.89
CA PHE A 105 -2.07 12.58 -2.90
C PHE A 105 -2.93 12.24 -4.11
N HIS A 106 -4.21 11.97 -3.87
CA HIS A 106 -5.26 12.24 -4.85
C HIS A 106 -5.76 13.66 -4.55
N PRO A 107 -5.80 14.56 -5.55
CA PRO A 107 -6.41 15.89 -5.37
C PRO A 107 -7.90 15.80 -5.06
#